data_AF-A0A3C0K4K6-F1
#
_entry.id   AF-A0A3C0K4K6-F1
#
_cell.length_a   1.000
_cell.length_b   1.000
_cell.length_c   1.000
_cell.angle_alpha   90.00
_cell.angle_beta   90.00
_cell.angle_gamma   90.00
#
_symmetry.space_group_name_H-M   'P 1'
#
loop_
_entity.id
_entity.type
_entity.pdbx_description
1 polymer ?
#
loop_
_entity_poly.entity_id
_entity_poly.type
_entity_poly.pdbx_seq_one_letter_code
_entity_poly.pdbx_strand_id
1 'polypeptide(L)'
;MPDLEISNLPAIAEAAVASADELALADGSASETKKVTVKDLVAAGVALIDDADIPAAKVAGPFAANTVATATIQNDAVNADKLATDSVTSDAIAANAVGASELADNAVDSGAIATNAVITTKITDLNVTSDKLASNSVTTVKILDGNVTYAKLNLSDGDIPGAKLTSSSVTSSQLATNSVTATELADNAVDNGAIANLAVTGGKIAATTITGSNLVNNTITATQIADNTITATQIAANAVGASELADDAVDTDAILDGAVTSAKIGSGSIAYAKLSIADGDIAGAKITSNSLTATQIAANAIGASELADSAVDTAAIASGAVTSAEIATDTIVAGNIAANAITASELANNAVTSDKILNGAVTAAKLSGTLGSASIADDAIITAKIADDAVDSTKLAANAVDA
;
A
#
# COMPACT_ATOMS: atom_id res chain seq x y z
N MET A 1 -148.66 1.15 23.78
CA MET A 1 -147.81 1.80 22.75
C MET A 1 -146.80 0.76 22.31
N PRO A 2 -146.57 0.53 21.01
CA PRO A 2 -145.59 -0.48 20.59
C PRO A 2 -144.19 -0.09 21.09
N ASP A 3 -143.46 -1.07 21.65
CA ASP A 3 -142.04 -0.93 21.99
C ASP A 3 -141.25 -0.62 20.73
N LEU A 4 -140.45 0.44 20.77
CA LEU A 4 -139.46 0.74 19.73
C LEU A 4 -138.21 -0.09 20.05
N GLU A 5 -137.77 -0.93 19.11
CA GLU A 5 -136.50 -1.62 19.21
C GLU A 5 -135.35 -0.62 19.38
N ILE A 6 -134.36 -0.97 20.23
CA ILE A 6 -133.15 -0.17 20.52
C ILE A 6 -132.42 0.31 19.25
N SER A 7 -132.56 -0.42 18.14
CA SER A 7 -132.01 -0.09 16.82
C SER A 7 -132.59 1.19 16.18
N ASN A 8 -133.73 1.69 16.67
CA ASN A 8 -134.41 2.88 16.16
C ASN A 8 -134.34 4.10 17.10
N LEU A 9 -133.50 4.05 18.15
CA LEU A 9 -133.20 5.23 18.96
C LEU A 9 -132.20 6.14 18.21
N PRO A 10 -132.39 7.47 18.21
CA PRO A 10 -131.44 8.39 17.58
C PRO A 10 -130.06 8.24 18.22
N ALA A 11 -129.00 8.23 17.40
CA ALA A 11 -127.63 8.37 17.90
C ALA A 11 -127.51 9.74 18.60
N ILE A 12 -127.21 9.74 19.90
CA ILE A 12 -127.08 10.97 20.68
C ILE A 12 -125.73 11.60 20.33
N ALA A 13 -125.77 12.74 19.62
CA ALA A 13 -124.59 13.55 19.36
C ALA A 13 -124.25 14.41 20.60
N GLU A 14 -122.95 14.53 20.88
CA GLU A 14 -122.32 15.02 22.13
C GLU A 14 -122.78 16.40 22.64
N ALA A 15 -123.19 17.32 21.76
CA ALA A 15 -123.55 18.68 22.14
C ALA A 15 -124.99 18.87 22.66
N ALA A 16 -125.79 17.79 22.77
CA ALA A 16 -127.22 17.88 23.06
C ALA A 16 -127.65 17.24 24.39
N VAL A 17 -126.71 16.69 25.19
CA VAL A 17 -127.09 15.88 26.35
C VAL A 17 -127.60 16.74 27.51
N ALA A 18 -128.92 16.88 27.63
CA ALA A 18 -129.56 17.57 28.75
C ALA A 18 -129.64 16.65 29.99
N SER A 19 -129.75 17.22 31.19
CA SER A 19 -129.88 16.43 32.44
C SER A 19 -131.10 15.48 32.45
N ALA A 20 -132.09 15.73 31.58
CA ALA A 20 -133.27 14.90 31.40
C ALA A 20 -133.10 13.78 30.36
N ASP A 21 -131.97 13.71 29.64
CA ASP A 21 -131.77 12.70 28.61
C ASP A 21 -131.62 11.31 29.23
N GLU A 22 -132.35 10.37 28.63
CA GLU A 22 -132.41 8.98 29.05
C GLU A 22 -131.35 8.18 28.30
N LEU A 23 -130.41 7.58 29.04
CA LEU A 23 -129.48 6.59 28.47
C LEU A 23 -130.15 5.21 28.56
N ALA A 24 -130.27 4.55 27.42
CA ALA A 24 -130.70 3.16 27.37
C ALA A 24 -129.57 2.28 27.92
N LEU A 25 -129.76 1.75 29.12
CA LEU A 25 -128.87 0.76 29.69
C LEU A 25 -129.45 -0.63 29.38
N ALA A 26 -128.64 -1.47 28.74
CA ALA A 26 -128.98 -2.88 28.61
C ALA A 26 -128.83 -3.54 29.99
N ASP A 27 -129.93 -3.66 30.72
CA ASP A 27 -129.98 -4.52 31.91
C ASP A 27 -130.03 -5.98 31.47
N GLY A 28 -128.93 -6.71 31.64
CA GLY A 28 -128.86 -8.13 31.33
C GLY A 28 -129.70 -9.04 32.25
N SER A 29 -130.41 -8.48 33.24
CA SER A 29 -131.04 -9.25 34.32
C SER A 29 -132.57 -9.13 34.44
N ALA A 30 -133.27 -8.30 33.65
CA ALA A 30 -134.74 -8.24 33.68
C ALA A 30 -135.33 -7.79 32.33
N SER A 31 -136.49 -8.33 31.96
CA SER A 31 -137.16 -8.15 30.65
C SER A 31 -137.78 -6.75 30.41
N GLU A 32 -137.27 -5.72 31.09
CA GLU A 32 -137.66 -4.31 30.91
C GLU A 32 -136.40 -3.45 30.77
N THR A 33 -136.32 -2.62 29.73
CA THR A 33 -135.24 -1.64 29.59
C THR A 33 -135.38 -0.58 30.68
N LYS A 34 -134.50 -0.61 31.68
CA LYS A 34 -134.37 0.50 32.64
C LYS A 34 -133.68 1.67 31.96
N LYS A 35 -134.40 2.78 31.89
CA LYS A 35 -133.84 4.07 31.49
C LYS A 35 -133.38 4.78 32.76
N VAL A 36 -132.09 5.12 32.80
CA VAL A 36 -131.52 5.93 33.87
C VAL A 36 -131.20 7.28 33.24
N THR A 37 -131.67 8.37 33.85
CA THR A 37 -131.36 9.69 33.32
C THR A 37 -129.91 10.02 33.61
N VAL A 38 -129.30 10.85 32.76
CA VAL A 38 -127.94 11.37 33.00
C VAL A 38 -127.85 12.03 34.39
N LYS A 39 -128.93 12.68 34.84
CA LYS A 39 -129.07 13.21 36.20
C LYS A 39 -128.96 12.15 37.30
N ASP A 40 -129.55 10.97 37.11
CA ASP A 40 -129.51 9.89 38.11
C ASP A 40 -128.11 9.27 38.22
N LEU A 41 -127.39 9.15 37.11
CA LEU A 41 -125.99 8.70 37.08
C LEU A 41 -125.05 9.69 37.80
N VAL A 42 -125.22 10.99 37.54
CA VAL A 42 -124.47 12.05 38.25
C VAL A 42 -124.83 12.06 39.73
N ALA A 43 -126.10 11.87 40.10
CA ALA A 43 -126.53 11.75 41.50
C ALA A 43 -125.97 10.49 42.20
N ALA A 44 -125.72 9.41 41.45
CA ALA A 44 -125.06 8.20 41.93
C ALA A 44 -123.52 8.31 42.00
N GLY A 45 -122.96 9.49 41.69
CA GLY A 45 -121.53 9.77 41.78
C GLY A 45 -120.72 9.41 40.53
N VAL A 46 -121.37 9.12 39.40
CA VAL A 46 -120.69 8.93 38.12
C VAL A 46 -120.38 10.30 37.54
N ALA A 47 -119.10 10.67 37.56
CA ALA A 47 -118.64 11.89 36.92
C ALA A 47 -118.64 11.73 35.40
N LEU A 48 -119.27 12.68 34.70
CA LEU A 48 -119.04 12.88 33.28
C LEU A 48 -117.76 13.70 33.15
N ILE A 49 -116.79 13.17 32.43
CA ILE A 49 -115.54 13.85 32.12
C ILE A 49 -115.47 14.05 30.62
N ASP A 50 -114.90 15.18 30.20
CA ASP A 50 -114.58 15.44 28.80
C ASP A 50 -113.56 14.41 28.31
N ASP A 51 -113.52 14.11 27.01
CA ASP A 51 -112.54 13.18 26.42
C ASP A 51 -111.10 13.64 26.74
N ALA A 52 -110.89 14.97 26.72
CA ALA A 52 -109.63 15.59 27.09
C ALA A 52 -109.25 15.41 28.58
N ASP A 53 -110.23 15.12 29.45
CA ASP A 53 -110.06 15.00 30.90
C ASP A 53 -110.00 13.53 31.36
N ILE A 54 -110.07 12.54 30.45
CA ILE A 54 -109.84 11.13 30.78
C ILE A 54 -108.40 10.98 31.29
N PRO A 55 -108.19 10.62 32.58
CA PRO A 55 -106.83 10.49 33.11
C PRO A 55 -106.07 9.44 32.31
N ALA A 56 -104.90 9.79 31.76
CA ALA A 56 -104.09 8.89 30.94
C ALA A 56 -103.81 7.53 31.63
N ALA A 57 -103.75 7.51 32.96
CA ALA A 57 -103.60 6.29 33.77
C ALA A 57 -104.77 5.29 33.65
N LYS A 58 -105.96 5.72 33.22
CA LYS A 58 -107.12 4.85 32.95
C LYS A 58 -107.22 4.38 31.50
N VAL A 59 -106.44 4.98 30.60
CA VAL A 59 -106.20 4.50 29.21
C VAL A 59 -104.94 3.63 29.15
N ALA A 60 -104.03 3.78 30.11
CA ALA A 60 -102.79 3.04 30.23
C ALA A 60 -102.97 1.68 30.91
N GLY A 61 -103.43 0.69 30.15
CA GLY A 61 -103.24 -0.73 30.47
C GLY A 61 -104.45 -1.59 30.07
N PRO A 62 -104.35 -2.46 29.05
CA PRO A 62 -103.26 -3.45 28.94
C PRO A 62 -102.83 -3.66 27.47
N PHE A 63 -101.79 -2.97 26.99
CA PHE A 63 -101.12 -3.47 25.81
C PHE A 63 -100.25 -4.65 26.25
N ALA A 64 -100.77 -5.88 26.12
CA ALA A 64 -99.94 -7.07 26.25
C ALA A 64 -98.75 -6.99 25.27
N ALA A 65 -97.65 -7.68 25.55
CA ALA A 65 -96.49 -7.65 24.65
C ALA A 65 -96.91 -7.89 23.19
N ASN A 66 -96.45 -7.03 22.27
CA ASN A 66 -96.76 -7.05 20.83
C ASN A 66 -98.21 -6.70 20.44
N THR A 67 -99.02 -6.07 21.30
CA THR A 67 -100.40 -5.67 20.94
C THR A 67 -100.53 -4.28 20.32
N VAL A 68 -99.50 -3.43 20.40
CA VAL A 68 -99.48 -2.16 19.66
C VAL A 68 -99.01 -2.45 18.24
N ALA A 69 -99.94 -2.53 17.29
CA ALA A 69 -99.60 -2.66 15.88
C ALA A 69 -98.97 -1.37 15.37
N THR A 70 -98.08 -1.47 14.37
CA THR A 70 -97.46 -0.29 13.73
C THR A 70 -98.51 0.68 13.19
N ALA A 71 -99.67 0.19 12.72
CA ALA A 71 -100.77 1.01 12.22
C ALA A 71 -101.42 1.92 13.30
N THR A 72 -101.28 1.57 14.57
CA THR A 72 -101.76 2.38 15.71
C THR A 72 -100.77 3.46 16.15
N ILE A 73 -99.52 3.40 15.68
CA ILE A 73 -98.49 4.41 15.93
C ILE A 73 -98.43 5.28 14.67
N GLN A 74 -98.92 6.52 14.75
CA GLN A 74 -98.79 7.46 13.63
C GLN A 74 -97.31 7.73 13.33
N ASN A 75 -96.99 8.16 12.10
CA ASN A 75 -95.63 8.59 11.77
C ASN A 75 -95.16 9.67 12.76
N ASP A 76 -93.92 9.57 13.23
CA ASP A 76 -93.32 10.45 14.25
C ASP A 76 -94.04 10.48 15.60
N ALA A 77 -94.97 9.54 15.85
CA ALA A 77 -95.68 9.48 17.11
C ALA A 77 -94.78 9.11 18.28
N VAL A 78 -93.61 8.51 18.05
CA VAL A 78 -92.56 8.30 19.07
C VAL A 78 -91.41 9.27 18.77
N ASN A 79 -91.42 10.42 19.44
CA ASN A 79 -90.40 11.46 19.31
C ASN A 79 -89.51 11.50 20.57
N ALA A 80 -88.47 12.34 20.56
CA ALA A 80 -87.53 12.46 21.67
C ALA A 80 -88.21 12.75 23.01
N ASP A 81 -89.28 13.56 23.05
CA ASP A 81 -90.01 13.88 24.29
C ASP A 81 -90.74 12.68 24.91
N LYS A 82 -91.05 11.66 24.09
CA LYS A 82 -91.73 10.43 24.50
C LYS A 82 -90.75 9.31 24.84
N LEU A 83 -89.48 9.46 24.51
CA LEU A 83 -88.39 8.57 24.90
C LEU A 83 -87.64 9.20 26.07
N ALA A 84 -87.85 8.67 27.28
CA ALA A 84 -87.03 9.08 28.42
C ALA A 84 -85.54 8.80 28.12
N THR A 85 -84.64 9.60 28.70
CA THR A 85 -83.19 9.35 28.61
C THR A 85 -82.87 7.91 29.00
N ASP A 86 -82.04 7.24 28.22
CA ASP A 86 -81.65 5.83 28.37
C ASP A 86 -82.80 4.81 28.30
N SER A 87 -84.00 5.20 27.83
CA SER A 87 -85.13 4.26 27.67
C SER A 87 -84.89 3.21 26.57
N VAL A 88 -84.04 3.51 25.59
CA VAL A 88 -83.62 2.58 24.54
C VAL A 88 -82.25 2.00 24.90
N THR A 89 -82.24 0.96 25.73
CA THR A 89 -81.03 0.26 26.14
C THR A 89 -80.64 -0.85 25.15
N SER A 90 -79.51 -1.51 25.38
CA SER A 90 -79.10 -2.70 24.61
C SER A 90 -80.13 -3.83 24.63
N ASP A 91 -81.00 -3.90 25.64
CA ASP A 91 -82.05 -4.92 25.72
C ASP A 91 -83.26 -4.52 24.85
N ALA A 92 -83.46 -3.22 24.63
CA ALA A 92 -84.49 -2.69 23.74
C ALA A 92 -84.10 -2.77 22.25
N ILE A 93 -82.79 -2.84 21.96
CA ILE A 93 -82.25 -2.98 20.61
C ILE A 93 -81.80 -4.43 20.41
N ALA A 94 -82.58 -5.22 19.65
CA ALA A 94 -82.17 -6.57 19.32
C ALA A 94 -80.78 -6.59 18.61
N ALA A 95 -80.06 -7.70 18.72
CA ALA A 95 -78.76 -7.84 18.06
C ALA A 95 -78.88 -7.59 16.54
N ASN A 96 -78.04 -6.70 16.02
CA ASN A 96 -78.06 -6.23 14.62
C ASN A 96 -79.33 -5.46 14.21
N ALA A 97 -80.17 -4.99 15.14
CA ALA A 97 -81.36 -4.20 14.81
C ALA A 97 -81.01 -2.80 14.26
N VAL A 98 -79.79 -2.31 14.51
CA VAL A 98 -79.24 -1.10 13.89
C VAL A 98 -78.18 -1.52 12.89
N GLY A 99 -78.57 -1.63 11.62
CA GLY A 99 -77.71 -1.92 10.49
C GLY A 99 -77.41 -0.68 9.65
N ALA A 100 -76.93 -0.90 8.43
CA ALA A 100 -76.59 0.19 7.50
C ALA A 100 -77.81 0.99 7.03
N SER A 101 -79.02 0.42 7.04
CA SER A 101 -80.26 1.14 6.70
C SER A 101 -80.70 2.11 7.79
N GLU A 102 -80.35 1.81 9.05
CA GLU A 102 -80.68 2.62 10.22
C GLU A 102 -79.58 3.66 10.53
N LEU A 103 -78.38 3.50 9.97
CA LEU A 103 -77.27 4.45 10.07
C LEU A 103 -77.05 5.15 8.73
N ALA A 104 -77.57 6.37 8.60
CA ALA A 104 -77.25 7.22 7.45
C ALA A 104 -75.74 7.50 7.34
N ASP A 105 -75.28 7.92 6.16
CA ASP A 105 -73.89 8.31 5.94
C ASP A 105 -73.45 9.38 6.95
N ASN A 106 -72.37 9.12 7.67
CA ASN A 106 -71.84 9.94 8.78
C ASN A 106 -72.75 10.04 10.03
N ALA A 107 -73.78 9.20 10.17
CA ALA A 107 -74.62 9.17 11.38
C ALA A 107 -73.81 8.86 12.65
N VAL A 108 -72.69 8.14 12.51
CA VAL A 108 -71.73 7.89 13.59
C VAL A 108 -70.53 8.82 13.41
N ASP A 109 -70.68 10.05 13.92
CA ASP A 109 -69.62 11.06 13.93
C ASP A 109 -68.73 10.98 15.19
N SER A 110 -67.78 11.91 15.32
CA SER A 110 -66.91 11.97 16.50
C SER A 110 -67.64 12.29 17.81
N GLY A 111 -68.86 12.82 17.76
CA GLY A 111 -69.70 13.04 18.94
C GLY A 111 -70.43 11.77 19.37
N ALA A 112 -70.83 10.92 18.42
CA ALA A 112 -71.43 9.61 18.67
C ALA A 112 -70.41 8.58 19.19
N ILE A 113 -69.13 8.73 18.85
CA ILE A 113 -68.03 7.89 19.34
C ILE A 113 -67.39 8.55 20.57
N ALA A 114 -67.69 8.03 21.76
CA ALA A 114 -67.05 8.51 22.98
C ALA A 114 -65.51 8.40 22.91
N THR A 115 -64.81 9.28 23.64
CA THR A 115 -63.34 9.22 23.76
C THR A 115 -62.90 7.82 24.22
N ASN A 116 -61.93 7.23 23.50
CA ASN A 116 -61.46 5.86 23.72
C ASN A 116 -62.54 4.76 23.54
N ALA A 117 -63.65 4.99 22.84
CA ALA A 117 -64.61 3.92 22.55
C ALA A 117 -64.05 2.87 21.58
N VAL A 118 -63.18 3.30 20.65
CA VAL A 118 -62.49 2.42 19.69
C VAL A 118 -61.09 2.12 20.20
N ILE A 119 -60.94 1.03 20.96
CA ILE A 119 -59.67 0.52 21.49
C ILE A 119 -59.17 -0.69 20.71
N THR A 120 -57.92 -1.09 20.94
CA THR A 120 -57.29 -2.24 20.27
C THR A 120 -58.11 -3.53 20.38
N THR A 121 -58.79 -3.81 21.49
CA THR A 121 -59.62 -5.03 21.60
C THR A 121 -60.88 -4.99 20.72
N LYS A 122 -61.30 -3.79 20.28
CA LYS A 122 -62.41 -3.56 19.34
C LYS A 122 -61.95 -3.52 17.88
N ILE A 123 -60.65 -3.31 17.63
CA ILE A 123 -60.00 -3.45 16.32
C ILE A 123 -59.09 -4.67 16.39
N THR A 124 -59.62 -5.86 16.11
CA THR A 124 -58.80 -7.07 16.10
C THR A 124 -57.73 -6.99 15.00
N ASP A 125 -56.72 -7.85 15.08
CA ASP A 125 -55.67 -7.93 14.06
C ASP A 125 -56.28 -8.04 12.66
N LEU A 126 -55.67 -7.33 11.71
CA LEU A 126 -56.11 -7.24 10.31
C LEU A 126 -57.48 -6.56 10.09
N ASN A 127 -58.10 -5.94 11.09
CA ASN A 127 -59.34 -5.19 10.90
C ASN A 127 -59.15 -3.88 10.13
N VAL A 128 -57.98 -3.24 10.21
CA VAL A 128 -57.61 -2.10 9.38
C VAL A 128 -56.69 -2.61 8.28
N THR A 129 -57.26 -2.89 7.12
CA THR A 129 -56.54 -3.34 5.92
C THR A 129 -56.18 -2.16 5.03
N SER A 130 -55.30 -2.38 4.05
CA SER A 130 -54.96 -1.37 3.05
C SER A 130 -56.19 -0.82 2.32
N ASP A 131 -57.20 -1.65 2.01
CA ASP A 131 -58.42 -1.19 1.34
C ASP A 131 -59.29 -0.26 2.20
N LYS A 132 -59.19 -0.38 3.54
CA LYS A 132 -59.89 0.48 4.49
C LYS A 132 -59.15 1.80 4.76
N LEU A 133 -57.88 1.89 4.35
CA LEU A 133 -57.07 3.09 4.44
C LEU A 133 -56.89 3.66 3.04
N ALA A 134 -57.58 4.76 2.73
CA ALA A 134 -57.35 5.45 1.47
C ALA A 134 -55.85 5.77 1.26
N SER A 135 -55.37 5.81 0.01
CA SER A 135 -53.98 6.15 -0.29
C SER A 135 -53.59 7.48 0.38
N ASN A 136 -52.42 7.51 1.03
CA ASN A 136 -51.92 8.66 1.80
C ASN A 136 -52.76 9.07 3.04
N SER A 137 -53.76 8.28 3.44
CA SER A 137 -54.56 8.57 4.65
C SER A 137 -53.73 8.57 5.94
N VAL A 138 -52.67 7.77 6.01
CA VAL A 138 -51.69 7.77 7.11
C VAL A 138 -50.44 8.52 6.65
N THR A 139 -50.41 9.83 6.89
CA THR A 139 -49.28 10.69 6.57
C THR A 139 -48.23 10.65 7.70
N THR A 140 -47.02 11.13 7.42
CA THR A 140 -45.96 11.25 8.44
C THR A 140 -46.39 12.05 9.66
N VAL A 141 -47.16 13.14 9.51
CA VAL A 141 -47.70 13.92 10.64
C VAL A 141 -48.63 13.10 11.56
N LYS A 142 -49.29 12.06 11.04
CA LYS A 142 -50.18 11.17 11.81
C LYS A 142 -49.41 10.06 12.54
N ILE A 143 -48.11 9.91 12.25
CA ILE A 143 -47.21 8.95 12.88
C ILE A 143 -46.22 9.75 13.72
N LEU A 144 -46.29 9.63 15.05
CA LEU A 144 -45.28 10.28 15.90
C LEU A 144 -43.87 9.74 15.59
N ASP A 145 -42.88 10.63 15.68
CA ASP A 145 -41.48 10.27 15.51
C ASP A 145 -41.10 9.09 16.43
N GLY A 146 -40.44 8.08 15.87
CA GLY A 146 -40.05 6.87 16.59
C GLY A 146 -41.12 5.76 16.64
N ASN A 147 -42.37 6.02 16.22
CA ASN A 147 -43.39 4.96 16.17
C ASN A 147 -43.10 3.90 15.10
N VAL A 148 -42.47 4.28 13.99
CA VAL A 148 -41.95 3.34 12.98
C VAL A 148 -40.44 3.23 13.19
N THR A 149 -40.01 2.11 13.76
CA THR A 149 -38.59 1.79 13.96
C THR A 149 -38.10 0.89 12.83
N TYR A 150 -36.78 0.78 12.63
CA TYR A 150 -36.21 -0.13 11.64
C TYR A 150 -36.68 -1.58 11.82
N ALA A 151 -36.90 -2.04 13.06
CA ALA A 151 -37.45 -3.38 13.33
C ALA A 151 -38.90 -3.57 12.85
N LYS A 152 -39.63 -2.48 12.61
CA LYS A 152 -40.99 -2.49 12.06
C LYS A 152 -41.03 -2.33 10.53
N LEU A 153 -39.88 -2.01 9.92
CA LEU A 153 -39.73 -1.94 8.47
C LEU A 153 -39.23 -3.31 7.99
N ASN A 154 -39.99 -3.97 7.14
CA ASN A 154 -39.52 -5.18 6.46
C ASN A 154 -38.57 -4.77 5.33
N LEU A 155 -37.31 -4.47 5.68
CA LEU A 155 -36.27 -4.10 4.74
C LEU A 155 -35.62 -5.38 4.16
N SER A 156 -35.77 -5.60 2.87
CA SER A 156 -35.01 -6.56 2.05
C SER A 156 -33.65 -5.97 1.64
N ASP A 157 -32.74 -6.80 1.14
CA ASP A 157 -31.44 -6.35 0.62
C ASP A 157 -31.65 -5.30 -0.48
N GLY A 158 -31.11 -4.09 -0.27
CA GLY A 158 -31.26 -2.94 -1.17
C GLY A 158 -32.35 -1.93 -0.79
N ASP A 159 -33.16 -2.20 0.24
CA ASP A 159 -34.25 -1.32 0.68
C ASP A 159 -33.80 -0.02 1.35
N ILE A 160 -32.48 0.16 1.55
CA ILE A 160 -31.88 1.45 1.87
C ILE A 160 -31.19 1.96 0.59
N PRO A 161 -31.87 2.75 -0.27
CA PRO A 161 -31.25 3.36 -1.43
C PRO A 161 -30.04 4.19 -1.00
N GLY A 162 -28.95 4.15 -1.78
CA GLY A 162 -27.73 4.92 -1.47
C GLY A 162 -27.97 6.42 -1.23
N ALA A 163 -29.02 7.01 -1.83
CA ALA A 163 -29.43 8.40 -1.59
C ALA A 163 -29.94 8.68 -0.16
N LYS A 164 -30.29 7.64 0.63
CA LYS A 164 -30.62 7.72 2.05
C LYS A 164 -29.39 7.52 2.95
N LEU A 165 -28.28 7.03 2.41
CA LEU A 165 -26.98 7.05 3.07
C LEU A 165 -26.34 8.42 2.81
N THR A 166 -26.31 9.25 3.84
CA THR A 166 -25.64 10.56 3.77
C THR A 166 -24.16 10.40 4.09
N SER A 167 -23.34 11.43 3.80
CA SER A 167 -21.92 11.39 4.16
C SER A 167 -21.73 11.05 5.64
N SER A 168 -20.87 10.07 5.92
CA SER A 168 -20.60 9.54 7.27
C SER A 168 -21.75 8.80 7.97
N SER A 169 -22.85 8.47 7.27
CA SER A 169 -23.96 7.72 7.88
C SER A 169 -23.63 6.24 8.13
N VAL A 170 -22.60 5.72 7.47
CA VAL A 170 -22.01 4.40 7.71
C VAL A 170 -20.65 4.59 8.36
N THR A 171 -20.57 4.24 9.63
CA THR A 171 -19.37 4.25 10.47
C THR A 171 -18.84 2.83 10.64
N SER A 172 -17.62 2.70 11.16
CA SER A 172 -17.00 1.40 11.37
C SER A 172 -17.79 0.48 12.32
N SER A 173 -18.62 1.02 13.23
CA SER A 173 -19.46 0.20 14.11
C SER A 173 -20.67 -0.41 13.41
N GLN A 174 -21.04 0.11 12.24
CA GLN A 174 -22.13 -0.40 11.40
C GLN A 174 -21.63 -1.41 10.35
N LEU A 175 -20.31 -1.56 10.21
CA LEU A 175 -19.68 -2.55 9.34
C LEU A 175 -19.14 -3.70 10.19
N ALA A 176 -19.68 -4.91 9.98
CA ALA A 176 -19.11 -6.09 10.61
C ALA A 176 -17.68 -6.35 10.09
N THR A 177 -16.84 -7.00 10.89
CA THR A 177 -15.50 -7.40 10.45
C THR A 177 -15.58 -8.20 9.16
N ASN A 178 -14.76 -7.85 8.16
CA ASN A 178 -14.75 -8.45 6.81
C ASN A 178 -16.06 -8.30 6.01
N SER A 179 -16.96 -7.37 6.37
CA SER A 179 -18.18 -7.12 5.59
C SER A 179 -17.94 -6.44 4.24
N VAL A 180 -16.80 -5.78 4.07
CA VAL A 180 -16.34 -5.22 2.79
C VAL A 180 -15.19 -6.09 2.31
N THR A 181 -15.47 -7.03 1.40
CA THR A 181 -14.46 -7.87 0.75
C THR A 181 -14.15 -7.33 -0.66
N ALA A 182 -13.27 -8.00 -1.38
CA ALA A 182 -12.97 -7.64 -2.77
C ALA A 182 -14.21 -7.71 -3.68
N THR A 183 -15.21 -8.55 -3.37
CA THR A 183 -16.42 -8.68 -4.18
C THR A 183 -17.34 -7.47 -4.06
N GLU A 184 -17.37 -6.81 -2.90
CA GLU A 184 -18.16 -5.60 -2.66
C GLU A 184 -17.47 -4.33 -3.18
N LEU A 185 -16.18 -4.41 -3.55
CA LEU A 185 -15.42 -3.32 -4.15
C LEU A 185 -15.36 -3.53 -5.66
N ALA A 186 -15.98 -2.62 -6.42
CA ALA A 186 -15.79 -2.61 -7.87
C ALA A 186 -14.31 -2.39 -8.23
N ASP A 187 -13.91 -2.84 -9.42
CA ASP A 187 -12.56 -2.59 -9.92
C ASP A 187 -12.23 -1.09 -9.90
N ASN A 188 -11.11 -0.73 -9.27
CA ASN A 188 -10.67 0.65 -9.02
C ASN A 188 -11.53 1.47 -8.05
N ALA A 189 -12.45 0.85 -7.29
CA ALA A 189 -13.25 1.57 -6.28
C ALA A 189 -12.38 2.19 -5.17
N VAL A 190 -11.21 1.61 -4.89
CA VAL A 190 -10.21 2.16 -3.98
C VAL A 190 -9.12 2.83 -4.81
N ASP A 191 -9.36 4.08 -5.20
CA ASP A 191 -8.41 4.90 -5.95
C ASP A 191 -7.50 5.73 -5.02
N ASN A 192 -6.63 6.55 -5.62
CA ASN A 192 -5.74 7.44 -4.86
C ASN A 192 -6.50 8.48 -4.02
N GLY A 193 -7.72 8.86 -4.38
CA GLY A 193 -8.55 9.78 -3.60
C GLY A 193 -9.20 9.09 -2.39
N ALA A 194 -9.53 7.81 -2.51
CA ALA A 194 -10.06 6.98 -1.44
C ALA A 194 -9.02 6.64 -0.37
N ILE A 195 -7.74 6.54 -0.76
CA ILE A 195 -6.63 6.28 0.16
C ILE A 195 -6.04 7.61 0.64
N ALA A 196 -6.35 7.99 1.89
CA ALA A 196 -5.76 9.19 2.49
C ALA A 196 -4.21 9.11 2.56
N ASN A 197 -3.54 10.27 2.58
CA ASN A 197 -2.09 10.33 2.78
C ASN A 197 -1.69 9.57 4.07
N LEU A 198 -0.67 8.72 3.97
CA LEU A 198 -0.19 7.85 5.06
C LEU A 198 -1.21 6.80 5.54
N ALA A 199 -2.33 6.59 4.83
CA ALA A 199 -3.28 5.55 5.19
C ALA A 199 -2.69 4.13 5.05
N VAL A 200 -1.79 3.92 4.10
CA VAL A 200 -1.03 2.67 3.95
C VAL A 200 0.44 2.94 4.32
N THR A 201 0.83 2.53 5.53
CA THR A 201 2.22 2.65 6.02
C THR A 201 2.93 1.31 5.93
N GLY A 202 4.27 1.32 6.00
CA GLY A 202 5.06 0.08 5.95
C GLY A 202 4.63 -0.98 6.96
N GLY A 203 4.19 -0.60 8.16
CA GLY A 203 3.68 -1.55 9.17
C GLY A 203 2.31 -2.16 8.85
N LYS A 204 1.53 -1.58 7.93
CA LYS A 204 0.25 -2.12 7.44
C LYS A 204 0.43 -3.06 6.25
N ILE A 205 1.61 -3.03 5.61
CA ILE A 205 1.99 -3.92 4.53
C ILE A 205 2.75 -5.09 5.15
N ALA A 206 2.23 -6.31 5.01
CA ALA A 206 2.93 -7.48 5.52
C ALA A 206 4.31 -7.62 4.83
N ALA A 207 5.33 -8.03 5.59
CA ALA A 207 6.67 -8.22 5.05
C ALA A 207 6.64 -9.18 3.85
N THR A 208 7.51 -8.93 2.86
CA THR A 208 7.66 -9.73 1.62
C THR A 208 6.48 -9.72 0.65
N THR A 209 5.40 -8.97 0.92
CA THR A 209 4.24 -8.91 0.01
C THR A 209 4.46 -8.00 -1.20
N ILE A 210 5.27 -6.94 -1.06
CA ILE A 210 5.73 -6.12 -2.19
C ILE A 210 7.00 -6.76 -2.74
N THR A 211 6.87 -7.46 -3.85
CA THR A 211 7.96 -8.11 -4.57
C THR A 211 8.35 -7.30 -5.81
N GLY A 212 9.46 -7.66 -6.45
CA GLY A 212 9.86 -7.05 -7.74
C GLY A 212 8.78 -7.15 -8.82
N SER A 213 7.94 -8.20 -8.80
CA SER A 213 6.83 -8.33 -9.77
C SER A 213 5.68 -7.34 -9.56
N ASN A 214 5.55 -6.79 -8.34
CA ASN A 214 4.58 -5.75 -8.01
C ASN A 214 5.06 -4.36 -8.42
N LEU A 215 6.36 -4.21 -8.70
CA LEU A 215 6.99 -2.95 -9.07
C LEU A 215 7.29 -2.98 -10.57
N VAL A 216 6.59 -2.18 -11.35
CA VAL A 216 6.89 -2.01 -12.78
C VAL A 216 8.27 -1.32 -12.92
N ASN A 217 8.99 -1.57 -14.01
CA ASN A 217 10.27 -0.92 -14.28
C ASN A 217 10.18 0.60 -14.09
N ASN A 218 11.20 1.19 -13.45
CA ASN A 218 11.29 2.62 -13.10
C ASN A 218 10.25 3.12 -12.09
N THR A 219 9.52 2.25 -11.39
CA THR A 219 8.64 2.67 -10.29
C THR A 219 9.43 3.26 -9.12
N ILE A 220 10.56 2.64 -8.78
CA ILE A 220 11.50 3.15 -7.78
C ILE A 220 12.72 3.69 -8.53
N THR A 221 12.89 5.00 -8.52
CA THR A 221 14.05 5.73 -9.06
C THR A 221 14.86 6.31 -7.90
N ALA A 222 16.01 6.92 -8.22
CA ALA A 222 16.87 7.54 -7.22
C ALA A 222 16.13 8.56 -6.33
N THR A 223 15.11 9.26 -6.84
CA THR A 223 14.36 10.25 -6.04
C THR A 223 13.47 9.64 -4.97
N GLN A 224 13.07 8.37 -5.11
CA GLN A 224 12.27 7.66 -4.09
C GLN A 224 13.14 7.00 -3.02
N ILE A 225 14.46 6.89 -3.24
CA ILE A 225 15.40 6.29 -2.31
C ILE A 225 16.15 7.43 -1.61
N ALA A 226 15.89 7.63 -0.32
CA ALA A 226 16.65 8.61 0.44
C ALA A 226 18.15 8.24 0.51
N ASP A 227 19.01 9.24 0.58
CA ASP A 227 20.47 9.04 0.65
C ASP A 227 20.84 8.06 1.77
N ASN A 228 21.79 7.16 1.47
CA ASN A 228 22.29 6.12 2.38
C ASN A 228 21.26 5.06 2.82
N THR A 229 20.07 4.99 2.20
CA THR A 229 19.07 3.94 2.50
C THR A 229 19.56 2.55 2.10
N ILE A 230 20.25 2.44 0.96
CA ILE A 230 20.87 1.18 0.52
C ILE A 230 22.30 1.16 1.01
N THR A 231 22.58 0.35 2.02
CA THR A 231 23.92 0.09 2.56
C THR A 231 24.47 -1.23 2.03
N ALA A 232 25.75 -1.49 2.27
CA ALA A 232 26.40 -2.73 1.84
C ALA A 232 25.70 -4.01 2.33
N THR A 233 24.96 -3.96 3.43
CA THR A 233 24.22 -5.13 3.94
C THR A 233 22.95 -5.46 3.14
N GLN A 234 22.38 -4.48 2.44
CA GLN A 234 21.22 -4.68 1.56
C GLN A 234 21.63 -5.11 0.14
N ILE A 235 22.89 -4.91 -0.25
CA ILE A 235 23.40 -5.34 -1.55
C ILE A 235 23.92 -6.78 -1.41
N ALA A 236 23.24 -7.73 -2.04
CA ALA A 236 23.69 -9.12 -2.05
C ALA A 236 25.07 -9.25 -2.71
N ALA A 237 25.84 -10.27 -2.33
CA ALA A 237 27.13 -10.54 -2.95
C ALA A 237 26.98 -10.69 -4.47
N ASN A 238 27.81 -9.98 -5.24
CA ASN A 238 27.79 -9.93 -6.70
C ASN A 238 26.51 -9.32 -7.31
N ALA A 239 25.67 -8.62 -6.55
CA ALA A 239 24.45 -8.00 -7.08
C ALA A 239 24.72 -6.81 -8.01
N VAL A 240 25.86 -6.14 -7.85
CA VAL A 240 26.33 -5.08 -8.75
C VAL A 240 27.44 -5.68 -9.62
N GLY A 241 27.11 -6.03 -10.85
CA GLY A 241 28.02 -6.53 -11.87
C GLY A 241 28.41 -5.45 -12.88
N ALA A 242 29.07 -5.87 -13.96
CA ALA A 242 29.57 -4.96 -14.98
C ALA A 242 28.43 -4.27 -15.77
N SER A 243 27.26 -4.88 -15.90
CA SER A 243 26.10 -4.27 -16.56
C SER A 243 25.46 -3.15 -15.74
N GLU A 244 25.64 -3.17 -14.42
CA GLU A 244 25.10 -2.19 -13.49
C GLU A 244 26.04 -1.00 -13.27
N LEU A 245 27.32 -1.14 -13.64
CA LEU A 245 28.30 -0.06 -13.62
C LEU A 245 28.43 0.52 -15.02
N ALA A 246 28.05 1.79 -15.17
CA ALA A 246 28.36 2.52 -16.41
C ALA A 246 29.89 2.62 -16.61
N ASP A 247 30.31 2.86 -17.85
CA ASP A 247 31.70 3.18 -18.15
C ASP A 247 32.14 4.38 -17.27
N ASP A 248 33.31 4.24 -16.66
CA ASP A 248 33.90 5.19 -15.71
C ASP A 248 33.09 5.46 -14.42
N ALA A 249 32.06 4.66 -14.11
CA ALA A 249 31.27 4.83 -12.88
C ALA A 249 32.06 4.62 -11.58
N VAL A 250 33.19 3.88 -11.65
CA VAL A 250 34.13 3.70 -10.53
C VAL A 250 35.40 4.48 -10.87
N ASP A 251 35.33 5.79 -10.71
CA ASP A 251 36.44 6.71 -10.95
C ASP A 251 37.41 6.79 -9.76
N THR A 252 38.41 7.68 -9.86
CA THR A 252 39.40 7.88 -8.81
C THR A 252 38.80 8.43 -7.51
N ASP A 253 37.71 9.21 -7.59
CA ASP A 253 37.08 9.78 -6.41
C ASP A 253 36.21 8.73 -5.69
N ALA A 254 35.66 7.77 -6.45
CA ALA A 254 34.94 6.61 -5.93
C ALA A 254 35.88 5.61 -5.21
N ILE A 255 37.16 5.57 -5.57
CA ILE A 255 38.17 4.71 -4.96
C ILE A 255 39.04 5.51 -3.99
N LEU A 256 38.78 5.38 -2.69
CA LEU A 256 39.62 6.00 -1.66
C LEU A 256 41.11 5.60 -1.81
N ASP A 257 42.01 6.53 -1.48
CA ASP A 257 43.45 6.27 -1.48
C ASP A 257 43.82 5.05 -0.63
N GLY A 258 44.57 4.12 -1.24
CA GLY A 258 44.95 2.86 -0.59
C GLY A 258 43.82 1.82 -0.49
N ALA A 259 42.62 2.08 -1.01
CA ALA A 259 41.53 1.11 -1.01
C ALA A 259 41.90 -0.14 -1.82
N VAL A 260 42.61 -0.01 -2.95
CA VAL A 260 43.11 -1.15 -3.73
C VAL A 260 44.49 -1.55 -3.20
N THR A 261 44.52 -2.55 -2.33
CA THR A 261 45.77 -3.09 -1.75
C THR A 261 46.32 -4.23 -2.60
N SER A 262 47.59 -4.59 -2.39
CA SER A 262 48.21 -5.73 -3.09
C SER A 262 47.44 -7.05 -2.89
N ALA A 263 46.79 -7.24 -1.74
CA ALA A 263 45.95 -8.41 -1.49
C ALA A 263 44.66 -8.45 -2.33
N LYS A 264 44.18 -7.29 -2.82
CA LYS A 264 43.02 -7.18 -3.70
C LYS A 264 43.39 -7.33 -5.19
N ILE A 265 44.67 -7.21 -5.54
CA ILE A 265 45.17 -7.39 -6.90
C ILE A 265 45.73 -8.81 -7.02
N GLY A 266 45.02 -9.69 -7.73
CA GLY A 266 45.53 -11.03 -8.01
C GLY A 266 46.83 -10.98 -8.80
N SER A 267 47.73 -11.95 -8.59
CA SER A 267 48.98 -12.05 -9.35
C SER A 267 48.71 -12.09 -10.85
N GLY A 268 49.36 -11.20 -11.61
CA GLY A 268 49.17 -11.07 -13.07
C GLY A 268 47.88 -10.36 -13.51
N SER A 269 47.05 -9.84 -12.59
CA SER A 269 45.77 -9.19 -12.96
C SER A 269 45.96 -7.86 -13.70
N ILE A 270 47.08 -7.18 -13.46
CA ILE A 270 47.44 -5.94 -14.17
C ILE A 270 48.38 -6.32 -15.32
N ALA A 271 47.91 -6.19 -16.55
CA ALA A 271 48.76 -6.36 -17.72
C ALA A 271 49.80 -5.22 -17.78
N TYR A 272 51.07 -5.54 -18.01
CA TYR A 272 52.15 -4.54 -18.07
C TYR A 272 51.87 -3.42 -19.08
N ALA A 273 51.22 -3.72 -20.21
CA ALA A 273 50.83 -2.72 -21.22
C ALA A 273 49.82 -1.67 -20.71
N LYS A 274 49.16 -1.92 -19.57
CA LYS A 274 48.24 -0.99 -18.91
C LYS A 274 48.91 -0.18 -17.81
N LEU A 275 50.14 -0.53 -17.44
CA LEU A 275 50.91 0.19 -16.44
C LEU A 275 51.66 1.32 -17.13
N SER A 276 51.24 2.56 -16.88
CA SER A 276 52.01 3.74 -17.28
C SER A 276 53.12 3.93 -16.25
N ILE A 277 54.32 3.44 -16.56
CA ILE A 277 55.53 3.70 -15.76
C ILE A 277 56.27 4.87 -16.43
N ALA A 278 56.34 6.01 -15.77
CA ALA A 278 57.16 7.14 -16.15
C ALA A 278 58.59 7.01 -15.60
N ASP A 279 59.52 7.81 -16.13
CA ASP A 279 60.89 7.89 -15.63
C ASP A 279 60.89 8.26 -14.14
N GLY A 280 61.47 7.38 -13.31
CA GLY A 280 61.57 7.57 -11.86
C GLY A 280 60.48 6.88 -11.03
N ASP A 281 59.41 6.35 -11.64
CA ASP A 281 58.36 5.61 -10.91
C ASP A 281 58.91 4.37 -10.20
N ILE A 282 59.88 3.71 -10.84
CA ILE A 282 60.68 2.65 -10.23
C ILE A 282 61.99 3.26 -9.71
N ALA A 283 61.91 3.97 -8.58
CA ALA A 283 63.11 4.45 -7.91
C ALA A 283 63.99 3.26 -7.45
N GLY A 284 65.32 3.42 -7.43
CA GLY A 284 66.24 2.34 -7.08
C GLY A 284 65.96 1.66 -5.74
N ALA A 285 65.40 2.37 -4.76
CA ALA A 285 64.97 1.78 -3.47
C ALA A 285 63.81 0.77 -3.60
N LYS A 286 63.07 0.78 -4.72
CA LYS A 286 62.02 -0.20 -5.05
C LYS A 286 62.59 -1.46 -5.71
N ILE A 287 63.82 -1.39 -6.24
CA ILE A 287 64.56 -2.54 -6.76
C ILE A 287 65.39 -3.11 -5.60
N THR A 288 64.94 -4.21 -5.02
CA THR A 288 65.69 -4.84 -3.92
C THR A 288 66.99 -5.46 -4.44
N SER A 289 68.03 -5.50 -3.61
CA SER A 289 69.32 -6.08 -3.97
C SER A 289 69.16 -7.51 -4.50
N ASN A 290 69.80 -7.81 -5.64
CA ASN A 290 69.76 -9.10 -6.34
C ASN A 290 68.38 -9.50 -6.91
N SER A 291 67.41 -8.58 -7.02
CA SER A 291 66.09 -8.88 -7.62
C SER A 291 66.10 -8.92 -9.16
N LEU A 292 67.11 -8.30 -9.78
CA LEU A 292 67.32 -8.34 -11.22
C LEU A 292 68.37 -9.41 -11.56
N THR A 293 68.00 -10.29 -12.47
CA THR A 293 68.86 -11.29 -13.12
C THR A 293 69.24 -10.82 -14.50
N ALA A 294 70.27 -11.41 -15.10
CA ALA A 294 70.68 -11.11 -16.47
C ALA A 294 69.54 -11.26 -17.50
N THR A 295 68.56 -12.13 -17.25
CA THR A 295 67.39 -12.30 -18.14
C THR A 295 66.41 -11.13 -18.11
N GLN A 296 66.41 -10.34 -17.03
CA GLN A 296 65.57 -9.15 -16.86
C GLN A 296 66.22 -7.90 -17.43
N ILE A 297 67.51 -7.95 -17.77
CA ILE A 297 68.25 -6.86 -18.39
C ILE A 297 68.38 -7.18 -19.87
N ALA A 298 67.75 -6.38 -20.74
CA ALA A 298 67.89 -6.59 -22.17
C ALA A 298 69.35 -6.44 -22.62
N ALA A 299 69.73 -7.15 -23.68
CA ALA A 299 71.07 -7.03 -24.24
C ALA A 299 71.35 -5.56 -24.60
N ASN A 300 72.50 -5.04 -24.17
CA ASN A 300 72.92 -3.65 -24.33
C ASN A 300 72.06 -2.61 -23.58
N ALA A 301 71.21 -3.01 -22.64
CA ALA A 301 70.41 -2.06 -21.85
C ALA A 301 71.24 -1.19 -20.90
N ILE A 302 72.43 -1.67 -20.51
CA ILE A 302 73.39 -0.91 -19.71
C ILE A 302 74.51 -0.44 -20.65
N GLY A 303 74.44 0.82 -21.05
CA GLY A 303 75.46 1.51 -21.83
C GLY A 303 76.39 2.35 -20.95
N ALA A 304 77.24 3.14 -21.61
CA ALA A 304 78.21 3.99 -20.92
C ALA A 304 77.55 5.10 -20.09
N SER A 305 76.37 5.60 -20.48
CA SER A 305 75.62 6.61 -19.72
C SER A 305 75.07 6.07 -18.41
N GLU A 306 74.81 4.77 -18.33
CA GLU A 306 74.28 4.09 -17.14
C GLU A 306 75.40 3.66 -16.18
N LEU A 307 76.66 3.63 -16.65
CA LEU A 307 77.84 3.34 -15.85
C LEU A 307 78.51 4.65 -15.42
N ALA A 308 78.42 4.97 -14.13
CA ALA A 308 79.19 6.07 -13.57
C ALA A 308 80.71 5.83 -13.74
N ASP A 309 81.50 6.89 -13.72
CA ASP A 309 82.96 6.78 -13.70
C ASP A 309 83.41 5.88 -12.55
N SER A 310 84.25 4.88 -12.87
CA SER A 310 84.69 3.85 -11.92
C SER A 310 83.60 2.92 -11.36
N ALA A 311 82.39 2.89 -11.94
CA ALA A 311 81.33 1.95 -11.54
C ALA A 311 81.73 0.48 -11.73
N VAL A 312 82.56 0.20 -12.75
CA VAL A 312 83.17 -1.12 -12.96
C VAL A 312 84.57 -1.12 -12.35
N ASP A 313 84.65 -1.53 -11.09
CA ASP A 313 85.91 -1.66 -10.36
C ASP A 313 86.52 -3.08 -10.51
N THR A 314 87.68 -3.30 -9.89
CA THR A 314 88.34 -4.62 -9.91
C THR A 314 87.57 -5.71 -9.17
N ALA A 315 86.61 -5.37 -8.30
CA ALA A 315 85.75 -6.34 -7.66
C ALA A 315 84.57 -6.74 -8.57
N ALA A 316 84.11 -5.81 -9.43
CA ALA A 316 83.12 -6.05 -10.47
C ALA A 316 83.67 -6.90 -11.63
N ILE A 317 84.97 -6.78 -11.94
CA ILE A 317 85.64 -7.61 -12.95
C ILE A 317 86.22 -8.85 -12.28
N ALA A 318 85.59 -10.01 -12.48
CA ALA A 318 86.13 -11.27 -11.99
C ALA A 318 87.52 -11.57 -12.57
N SER A 319 88.37 -12.28 -11.82
CA SER A 319 89.69 -12.70 -12.31
C SER A 319 89.55 -13.54 -13.59
N GLY A 320 90.23 -13.13 -14.65
CA GLY A 320 90.14 -13.76 -15.97
C GLY A 320 88.89 -13.41 -16.78
N ALA A 321 88.04 -12.47 -16.33
CA ALA A 321 86.87 -12.03 -17.08
C ALA A 321 87.24 -11.26 -18.36
N VAL A 322 88.38 -10.58 -18.37
CA VAL A 322 88.96 -9.95 -19.57
C VAL A 322 90.09 -10.84 -20.06
N THR A 323 89.84 -11.63 -21.11
CA THR A 323 90.86 -12.45 -21.78
C THR A 323 91.41 -11.72 -23.00
N SER A 324 92.40 -12.31 -23.66
CA SER A 324 92.95 -11.76 -24.91
C SER A 324 91.93 -11.72 -26.06
N ALA A 325 90.84 -12.49 -25.99
CA ALA A 325 89.77 -12.44 -26.99
C ALA A 325 88.87 -11.20 -26.84
N GLU A 326 88.70 -10.69 -25.61
CA GLU A 326 87.91 -9.50 -25.31
C GLU A 326 88.71 -8.19 -25.54
N ILE A 327 90.05 -8.27 -25.65
CA ILE A 327 90.91 -7.14 -25.98
C ILE A 327 91.21 -7.19 -27.48
N ALA A 328 90.61 -6.30 -28.26
CA ALA A 328 90.90 -6.21 -29.69
C ALA A 328 92.39 -5.89 -29.93
N THR A 329 92.94 -6.37 -31.04
CA THR A 329 94.33 -6.09 -31.44
C THR A 329 94.58 -4.58 -31.47
N ASP A 330 95.77 -4.17 -31.02
CA ASP A 330 96.20 -2.76 -30.90
C ASP A 330 95.38 -1.89 -29.93
N THR A 331 94.47 -2.46 -29.12
CA THR A 331 93.75 -1.70 -28.07
C THR A 331 94.70 -1.21 -26.97
N ILE A 332 95.67 -2.04 -26.59
CA ILE A 332 96.70 -1.67 -25.62
C ILE A 332 97.88 -1.09 -26.41
N VAL A 333 97.90 0.24 -26.54
CA VAL A 333 99.03 0.98 -27.12
C VAL A 333 100.03 1.39 -26.03
N ALA A 334 101.22 1.84 -26.44
CA ALA A 334 102.26 2.29 -25.51
C ALA A 334 101.78 3.34 -24.50
N GLY A 335 100.81 4.20 -24.87
CA GLY A 335 100.21 5.18 -23.97
C GLY A 335 99.31 4.59 -22.86
N ASN A 336 98.80 3.37 -23.03
CA ASN A 336 98.02 2.67 -21.99
C ASN A 336 98.92 1.99 -20.95
N ILE A 337 100.19 1.76 -21.28
CA ILE A 337 101.16 1.10 -20.42
C ILE A 337 101.96 2.21 -19.72
N ALA A 338 101.77 2.35 -18.41
CA ALA A 338 102.58 3.28 -17.64
C ALA A 338 104.08 2.93 -17.74
N ALA A 339 104.96 3.93 -17.63
CA ALA A 339 106.40 3.70 -17.65
C ALA A 339 106.81 2.70 -16.57
N ASN A 340 107.59 1.68 -16.94
CA ASN A 340 107.99 0.55 -16.09
C ASN A 340 106.85 -0.36 -15.60
N ALA A 341 105.63 -0.26 -16.16
CA ALA A 341 104.53 -1.15 -15.78
C ALA A 341 104.78 -2.61 -16.17
N ILE A 342 105.55 -2.85 -17.24
CA ILE A 342 106.04 -4.17 -17.62
C ILE A 342 107.48 -4.28 -17.11
N THR A 343 107.68 -5.01 -16.02
CA THR A 343 108.99 -5.36 -15.48
C THR A 343 109.41 -6.77 -15.94
N ALA A 344 110.58 -7.22 -15.49
CA ALA A 344 111.07 -8.55 -15.85
C ALA A 344 110.17 -9.68 -15.35
N SER A 345 109.39 -9.50 -14.28
CA SER A 345 108.44 -10.52 -13.79
C SER A 345 107.21 -10.70 -14.67
N GLU A 346 106.79 -9.65 -15.40
CA GLU A 346 105.64 -9.71 -16.30
C GLU A 346 106.01 -10.28 -17.68
N LEU A 347 107.30 -10.41 -17.99
CA LEU A 347 107.80 -11.06 -19.19
C LEU A 347 108.22 -12.49 -18.90
N ALA A 348 107.46 -13.46 -19.38
CA ALA A 348 107.89 -14.85 -19.37
C ALA A 348 109.24 -15.01 -20.11
N ASN A 349 110.04 -16.01 -19.71
CA ASN A 349 111.27 -16.35 -20.44
C ASN A 349 110.96 -16.60 -21.92
N ASN A 350 111.73 -15.98 -22.82
CA ASN A 350 111.53 -15.98 -24.27
C ASN A 350 110.23 -15.28 -24.76
N ALA A 351 109.56 -14.47 -23.93
CA ALA A 351 108.39 -13.70 -24.36
C ALA A 351 108.73 -12.68 -25.44
N VAL A 352 109.93 -12.09 -25.41
CA VAL A 352 110.46 -11.20 -26.45
C VAL A 352 111.46 -11.97 -27.30
N THR A 353 110.99 -12.51 -28.43
CA THR A 353 111.83 -13.21 -29.41
C THR A 353 112.48 -12.22 -30.38
N SER A 354 113.51 -12.66 -31.12
CA SER A 354 114.18 -11.82 -32.12
C SER A 354 113.20 -11.23 -33.15
N ASP A 355 112.19 -11.99 -33.57
CA ASP A 355 111.15 -11.51 -34.49
C ASP A 355 110.26 -10.39 -33.92
N LYS A 356 110.17 -10.28 -32.58
CA LYS A 356 109.44 -9.21 -31.89
C LYS A 356 110.28 -7.93 -31.73
N ILE A 357 111.58 -7.99 -32.03
CA ILE A 357 112.50 -6.85 -31.99
C ILE A 357 112.79 -6.44 -33.44
N LEU A 358 112.28 -5.28 -33.86
CA LEU A 358 112.61 -4.78 -35.20
C LEU A 358 114.14 -4.58 -35.35
N ASN A 359 114.66 -4.82 -36.55
CA ASN A 359 116.07 -4.57 -36.86
C ASN A 359 116.46 -3.12 -36.52
N GLY A 360 117.52 -2.95 -35.72
CA GLY A 360 117.98 -1.64 -35.24
C GLY A 360 117.20 -1.07 -34.05
N ALA A 361 116.14 -1.74 -33.56
CA ALA A 361 115.40 -1.29 -32.38
C ALA A 361 116.26 -1.29 -31.11
N VAL A 362 117.21 -2.22 -31.01
CA VAL A 362 118.26 -2.23 -29.99
C VAL A 362 119.51 -1.54 -30.55
N THR A 363 119.66 -0.25 -30.24
CA THR A 363 120.81 0.56 -30.64
C THR A 363 122.00 0.33 -29.70
N ALA A 364 123.24 0.66 -30.12
CA ALA A 364 124.41 0.59 -29.24
C ALA A 364 124.23 1.34 -27.90
N ALA A 365 123.52 2.48 -27.92
CA ALA A 365 123.16 3.22 -26.71
C ALA A 365 122.22 2.47 -25.74
N LYS A 366 121.45 1.49 -26.23
CA LYS A 366 120.59 0.60 -25.42
C LYS A 366 121.35 -0.62 -24.88
N LEU A 367 122.56 -0.85 -25.37
CA LEU A 367 123.49 -1.91 -24.94
C LEU A 367 124.65 -1.30 -24.13
N SER A 368 124.47 -0.15 -23.48
CA SER A 368 125.55 0.68 -22.91
C SER A 368 126.25 0.11 -21.66
N GLY A 369 126.36 -1.21 -21.54
CA GLY A 369 127.15 -1.92 -20.53
C GLY A 369 128.15 -2.88 -21.19
N THR A 370 129.01 -3.49 -20.38
CA THR A 370 129.90 -4.56 -20.85
C THR A 370 129.05 -5.74 -21.31
N LEU A 371 128.97 -5.96 -22.63
CA LEU A 371 128.48 -7.21 -23.20
C LEU A 371 129.42 -8.32 -22.73
N GLY A 372 128.92 -9.23 -21.88
CA GLY A 372 129.70 -10.40 -21.49
C GLY A 372 129.98 -11.30 -22.70
N SER A 373 130.99 -12.16 -22.64
CA SER A 373 131.28 -13.12 -23.71
C SER A 373 130.07 -14.01 -24.05
N ALA A 374 129.19 -14.28 -23.08
CA ALA A 374 127.93 -15.00 -23.32
C ALA A 374 126.88 -14.20 -24.13
N SER A 375 127.04 -12.88 -24.26
CA SER A 375 126.16 -11.98 -25.03
C SER A 375 126.60 -11.80 -26.48
N ILE A 376 127.81 -12.25 -26.82
CA ILE A 376 128.38 -12.23 -28.17
C ILE A 376 128.55 -13.70 -28.57
N ALA A 377 127.77 -14.19 -29.54
CA ALA A 377 127.96 -15.55 -30.01
C ALA A 377 129.39 -15.77 -30.54
N ASP A 378 129.88 -17.00 -30.46
CA ASP A 378 131.15 -17.37 -31.08
C ASP A 378 131.13 -16.95 -32.57
N ASP A 379 132.25 -16.40 -33.04
CA ASP A 379 132.42 -15.83 -34.38
C ASP A 379 131.50 -14.65 -34.76
N ALA A 380 130.72 -14.07 -33.81
CA ALA A 380 129.80 -12.98 -34.13
C ALA A 380 130.52 -11.69 -34.56
N ILE A 381 131.76 -11.48 -34.11
CA ILE A 381 132.64 -10.38 -34.50
C ILE A 381 133.63 -10.90 -35.54
N ILE A 382 133.27 -10.78 -36.82
CA ILE A 382 134.13 -11.12 -37.96
C ILE A 382 134.97 -9.91 -38.40
N THR A 383 136.05 -10.14 -39.17
CA THR A 383 136.91 -9.08 -39.73
C THR A 383 136.11 -7.98 -40.40
N ALA A 384 135.06 -8.31 -41.16
CA ALA A 384 134.20 -7.32 -41.83
C ALA A 384 133.39 -6.41 -40.88
N LYS A 385 133.25 -6.78 -39.60
CA LYS A 385 132.58 -5.95 -38.56
C LYS A 385 133.58 -5.09 -37.77
N ILE A 386 134.88 -5.26 -37.99
CA ILE A 386 135.93 -4.43 -37.41
C ILE A 386 136.43 -3.52 -38.53
N ALA A 387 136.21 -2.22 -38.42
CA ALA A 387 136.81 -1.28 -39.37
C ALA A 387 138.35 -1.29 -39.21
N ASP A 388 139.07 -1.00 -40.29
CA ASP A 388 140.53 -0.83 -40.24
C ASP A 388 140.89 0.19 -39.14
N ASP A 389 141.90 -0.14 -38.34
CA ASP A 389 142.35 0.62 -37.17
C ASP A 389 141.32 0.79 -36.03
N ALA A 390 140.13 0.18 -36.11
CA ALA A 390 139.11 0.28 -35.05
C ALA A 390 139.59 -0.35 -33.73
N VAL A 391 140.37 -1.44 -33.82
CA VAL A 391 141.03 -2.10 -32.69
C VAL A 391 142.53 -1.82 -32.81
N ASP A 392 143.02 -0.88 -32.00
CA ASP A 392 144.44 -0.59 -31.88
C ASP A 392 145.05 -1.29 -30.66
N SER A 393 146.38 -1.26 -30.56
CA SER A 393 147.11 -1.88 -29.44
C SER A 393 146.79 -1.28 -28.08
N THR A 394 146.15 -0.09 -28.02
CA THR A 394 145.68 0.52 -26.77
C THR A 394 144.30 0.02 -26.35
N LYS A 395 143.53 -0.58 -27.28
CA LYS A 395 142.20 -1.17 -27.05
C LYS A 395 142.24 -2.67 -26.75
N LEU A 396 143.38 -3.33 -26.97
CA LEU A 396 143.60 -4.74 -26.63
C LEU A 396 144.20 -4.86 -25.22
N ALA A 397 143.57 -5.66 -24.37
CA ALA A 397 144.20 -6.06 -23.10
C ALA A 397 145.43 -6.95 -23.38
N ALA A 398 146.37 -7.01 -22.43
CA ALA A 398 147.49 -7.95 -22.53
C ALA A 398 146.95 -9.39 -22.66
N ASN A 399 147.40 -10.11 -23.71
CA ASN A 399 146.94 -11.44 -24.11
C ASN A 399 145.51 -11.51 -24.69
N ALA A 400 144.95 -10.40 -25.19
CA ALA A 400 143.64 -10.40 -25.86
C ALA A 400 143.64 -11.08 -27.24
N VAL A 401 144.81 -11.30 -27.85
CA VAL A 401 144.99 -11.98 -29.13
C VAL A 401 146.05 -13.05 -28.93
N ASP A 402 145.71 -14.31 -29.24
CA ASP A 402 146.68 -15.40 -29.30
C ASP A 402 147.46 -15.32 -30.62
N ALA A 403 148.73 -15.77 -30.60
CA ALA A 403 149.69 -15.57 -31.69
C ALA A 403 149.35 -16.35 -32.97
#